data_AF-A0A9E1USW3-F1
#
_entry.id   AF-A0A9E1USW3-F1
#
_cell.length_a   1.000
_cell.length_b   1.000
_cell.length_c   1.000
_cell.angle_alpha   90.00
_cell.angle_beta   90.00
_cell.angle_gamma   90.00
#
_symmetry.space_group_name_H-M   'P 1'
#
loop_
_entity.id
_entity.type
_entity.pdbx_description
1 polymer ?
#
loop_
_entity_poly.entity_id
_entity_poly.type
_entity_poly.pdbx_seq_one_letter_code
_entity_poly.pdbx_strand_id
1 'polypeptide(L)'
;DQCTVLARNEDPNPALPNRAWQIPVAAKVKGLAFLHTCERPATFTRHIYDRRKVNPGTLGSYVIYLADGREVVVPLRWNKEIADWNSQLGPALAETAWQGKTKGGAQIRLSVFRWQNPYPDVAVESIDFVSGADKVRPVLIAATGWR
;
A
#
# COMPACT_ATOMS: atom_id res chain seq x y z
N ASP A 1 6.76 6.02 -16.20
CA ASP A 1 6.90 5.50 -14.82
C ASP A 1 6.25 6.47 -13.84
N GLN A 2 5.07 6.13 -13.31
CA GLN A 2 4.32 6.98 -12.39
C GLN A 2 4.37 6.36 -10.99
N CYS A 3 4.72 7.18 -10.00
CA CYS A 3 4.65 6.85 -8.58
C CYS A 3 3.50 7.66 -7.98
N THR A 4 2.60 7.00 -7.27
CA THR A 4 1.46 7.64 -6.64
C THR A 4 1.72 7.77 -5.14
N VAL A 5 1.79 9.01 -4.67
CA VAL A 5 1.89 9.34 -3.24
C VAL A 5 0.58 9.96 -2.80
N LEU A 6 -0.02 9.42 -1.74
CA LEU A 6 -1.25 9.99 -1.18
C LEU A 6 -0.97 10.82 0.07
N ALA A 7 -1.86 11.77 0.33
CA ALA A 7 -1.83 12.61 1.52
C ALA A 7 -1.98 11.78 2.80
N ARG A 8 -1.37 12.26 3.88
CA ARG A 8 -1.65 11.79 5.26
C ARG A 8 -2.68 12.69 5.93
N ASN A 9 -3.08 12.40 7.17
CA ASN A 9 -3.86 13.38 7.95
C ASN A 9 -3.07 14.68 8.14
N GLU A 10 -3.76 15.81 8.10
CA GLU A 10 -3.17 17.14 8.30
C GLU A 10 -1.93 17.36 7.41
N ASP A 11 -1.99 16.87 6.15
CA ASP A 11 -0.89 17.03 5.21
C ASP A 11 -0.63 18.52 4.94
N PRO A 12 0.60 19.04 5.17
CA PRO A 12 0.89 20.44 4.91
C PRO A 12 0.90 20.77 3.42
N ASN A 13 0.96 19.77 2.54
CA ASN A 13 0.90 19.97 1.10
C ASN A 13 -0.53 19.69 0.58
N PRO A 14 -1.33 20.72 0.26
CA PRO A 14 -2.70 20.53 -0.21
C PRO A 14 -2.79 19.92 -1.62
N ALA A 15 -1.68 19.83 -2.36
CA ALA A 15 -1.65 19.24 -3.69
C ALA A 15 -1.57 17.70 -3.67
N LEU A 16 -1.27 17.07 -2.52
CA LEU A 16 -1.25 15.62 -2.44
C LEU A 16 -2.68 15.07 -2.43
N PRO A 17 -3.02 14.15 -3.34
CA PRO A 17 -4.37 13.61 -3.40
C PRO A 17 -4.63 12.64 -2.24
N ASN A 18 -5.88 12.57 -1.79
CA ASN A 18 -6.31 11.52 -0.85
C ASN A 18 -6.63 10.19 -1.54
N ARG A 19 -6.67 10.18 -2.87
CA ARG A 19 -7.06 9.04 -3.68
C ARG A 19 -6.45 9.13 -5.08
N ALA A 20 -5.92 8.02 -5.58
CA ALA A 20 -5.76 7.79 -7.02
C ALA A 20 -6.90 6.91 -7.49
N TRP A 21 -7.70 7.45 -8.40
CA TRP A 21 -8.98 6.87 -8.82
C TRP A 21 -8.82 6.12 -10.14
N GLN A 22 -9.53 5.01 -10.26
CA GLN A 22 -9.76 4.28 -11.51
C GLN A 22 -8.47 3.90 -12.26
N ILE A 23 -7.47 3.37 -11.54
CA ILE A 23 -6.29 2.77 -12.16
C ILE A 23 -6.77 1.53 -12.95
N PRO A 24 -6.66 1.51 -14.28
CA PRO A 24 -7.31 0.48 -15.09
C PRO A 24 -6.60 -0.87 -14.96
N VAL A 25 -7.39 -1.94 -14.86
CA VAL A 25 -6.93 -3.34 -14.98
C VAL A 25 -7.56 -4.00 -16.20
N ALA A 26 -8.88 -3.85 -16.34
CA ALA A 26 -9.69 -4.32 -17.47
C ALA A 26 -9.42 -5.78 -17.88
N ALA A 27 -9.26 -6.68 -16.91
CA ALA A 27 -8.88 -8.07 -17.18
C ALA A 27 -9.39 -9.05 -16.11
N LYS A 28 -9.64 -10.29 -16.53
CA LYS A 28 -9.74 -11.44 -15.61
C LYS A 28 -8.34 -11.81 -15.13
N VAL A 29 -8.14 -11.75 -13.82
CA VAL A 29 -6.86 -12.02 -13.15
C VAL A 29 -7.07 -12.96 -11.98
N LYS A 30 -6.11 -13.85 -11.73
CA LYS A 30 -6.05 -14.66 -10.51
C LYS A 30 -5.67 -13.82 -9.29
N GLY A 31 -5.00 -12.69 -9.50
CA GLY A 31 -4.68 -11.76 -8.45
C GLY A 31 -3.88 -10.56 -8.93
N LEU A 32 -3.59 -9.67 -7.99
CA LEU A 32 -2.85 -8.41 -8.18
C LEU A 32 -1.68 -8.33 -7.20
N ALA A 33 -0.56 -7.80 -7.67
CA ALA A 33 0.63 -7.57 -6.88
C ALA A 33 0.92 -6.06 -6.85
N PHE A 34 1.13 -5.53 -5.64
CA PHE A 34 1.35 -4.10 -5.40
C PHE A 34 2.72 -3.88 -4.80
N LEU A 35 3.61 -3.22 -5.55
CA LEU A 35 4.89 -2.72 -5.05
C LEU A 35 4.63 -1.38 -4.37
N HIS A 36 4.66 -1.38 -3.05
CA HIS A 36 4.28 -0.21 -2.25
C HIS A 36 5.16 -0.03 -1.01
N THR A 37 5.08 1.16 -0.44
CA THR A 37 5.76 1.54 0.80
C THR A 37 5.02 2.72 1.43
N CYS A 38 5.53 3.25 2.54
CA CYS A 38 5.03 4.50 3.10
C CYS A 38 6.16 5.36 3.68
N GLU A 39 5.81 6.60 4.02
CA GLU A 39 6.66 7.46 4.83
C GLU A 39 7.03 6.78 6.15
N ARG A 40 8.25 7.05 6.63
CA ARG A 40 8.66 6.64 7.97
C ARG A 40 8.02 7.59 8.99
N PRO A 41 7.21 7.09 9.94
CA PRO A 41 6.62 7.93 10.97
C PRO A 41 7.70 8.58 11.84
N ALA A 42 7.47 9.81 12.30
CA ALA A 42 8.36 10.52 13.20
C ALA A 42 8.57 9.76 14.52
N THR A 43 7.51 9.13 15.02
CA THR A 43 7.52 8.32 16.24
C THR A 43 6.84 6.98 15.96
N PHE A 44 7.52 5.88 16.27
CA PHE A 44 6.95 4.54 16.23
C PHE A 44 7.67 3.63 17.21
N THR A 45 7.00 2.56 17.60
CA THR A 45 7.52 1.53 18.50
C THR A 45 7.66 0.20 17.77
N ARG A 46 8.76 -0.49 18.04
CA ARG A 46 9.03 -1.85 17.53
C ARG A 46 8.45 -2.93 18.44
N HIS A 47 7.89 -2.55 19.59
CA HIS A 47 7.27 -3.49 20.50
C HIS A 47 6.05 -4.14 19.81
N ILE A 48 5.97 -5.47 19.89
CA ILE A 48 4.87 -6.27 19.32
C ILE A 48 3.51 -5.81 19.85
N TYR A 49 3.48 -5.32 21.10
CA TYR A 49 2.29 -4.77 21.74
C TYR A 49 2.39 -3.25 21.86
N ASP A 50 1.82 -2.53 20.90
CA ASP A 50 1.68 -1.08 20.97
C ASP A 50 0.43 -0.67 21.76
N ARG A 51 0.46 -0.87 23.08
CA ARG A 51 -0.64 -0.48 23.98
C ARG A 51 -0.95 1.02 23.96
N ARG A 52 0.06 1.83 23.61
CA ARG A 52 -0.03 3.29 23.59
C ARG A 52 -0.52 3.84 22.24
N LYS A 53 -0.76 2.98 21.24
CA LYS A 53 -1.19 3.36 19.88
C LYS A 53 -0.26 4.41 19.25
N VAL A 54 1.04 4.28 19.52
CA VAL A 54 2.07 5.17 18.97
C VAL A 54 2.22 4.94 17.47
N ASN A 55 2.17 3.68 17.04
CA ASN A 55 2.26 3.28 15.65
C ASN A 55 1.08 3.81 14.83
N PRO A 56 1.26 3.95 13.50
CA PRO A 56 0.15 4.09 12.58
C PRO A 56 -0.79 2.87 12.63
N GLY A 57 -2.06 3.08 12.26
CA GLY A 57 -3.08 2.05 12.15
C GLY A 57 -3.25 1.57 10.71
N THR A 58 -4.29 2.05 10.05
CA THR A 58 -4.61 1.72 8.65
C THR A 58 -4.20 2.90 7.77
N LEU A 59 -3.17 2.70 6.95
CA LEU A 59 -2.59 3.76 6.13
C LEU A 59 -3.41 4.06 4.89
N GLY A 60 -4.25 3.13 4.47
CA GLY A 60 -5.04 3.22 3.25
C GLY A 60 -5.72 1.93 2.90
N SER A 61 -6.25 1.88 1.68
CA SER A 61 -6.83 0.68 1.10
C SER A 61 -6.67 0.66 -0.41
N TYR A 62 -6.72 -0.54 -0.97
CA TYR A 62 -7.11 -0.72 -2.36
C TYR A 62 -8.61 -1.02 -2.41
N VAL A 63 -9.35 -0.33 -3.28
CA VAL A 63 -10.74 -0.70 -3.61
C VAL A 63 -10.71 -1.29 -5.01
N ILE A 64 -11.19 -2.53 -5.14
CA ILE A 64 -11.14 -3.30 -6.37
C ILE A 64 -12.55 -3.38 -6.93
N TYR A 65 -12.75 -2.84 -8.13
CA TYR A 65 -14.03 -2.82 -8.82
C TYR A 65 -14.10 -3.99 -9.80
N LEU A 66 -15.13 -4.83 -9.66
CA LEU A 66 -15.39 -5.97 -10.52
C LEU A 66 -16.47 -5.63 -11.55
N ALA A 67 -16.40 -6.25 -12.73
CA ALA A 67 -17.28 -5.95 -13.86
C ALA A 67 -18.76 -6.31 -13.63
N ASP A 68 -19.07 -7.05 -12.58
CA ASP A 68 -20.44 -7.35 -12.15
C ASP A 68 -20.96 -6.37 -11.07
N GLY A 69 -20.24 -5.27 -10.84
CA GLY A 69 -20.62 -4.22 -9.90
C GLY A 69 -20.19 -4.48 -8.45
N ARG A 70 -19.51 -5.60 -8.16
CA ARG A 70 -18.99 -5.87 -6.81
C ARG A 70 -17.73 -5.06 -6.52
N GLU A 71 -17.59 -4.70 -5.24
CA GLU A 71 -16.41 -4.03 -4.71
C GLU A 71 -15.72 -4.88 -3.65
N VAL A 72 -14.39 -4.94 -3.70
CA VAL A 72 -13.57 -5.59 -2.67
C VAL A 72 -12.61 -4.57 -2.08
N VAL A 73 -12.70 -4.36 -0.77
CA VAL A 73 -11.81 -3.45 -0.04
C VAL A 73 -10.68 -4.24 0.61
N VAL A 74 -9.44 -3.88 0.28
CA VAL A 74 -8.22 -4.49 0.83
C VAL A 74 -7.50 -3.46 1.70
N PRO A 75 -7.49 -3.63 3.04
CA PRO A 75 -6.88 -2.64 3.93
C PRO A 75 -5.36 -2.72 3.92
N LEU A 76 -4.70 -1.58 4.08
CA LEU A 76 -3.25 -1.43 4.19
C LEU A 76 -2.87 -1.07 5.62
N ARG A 77 -2.71 -2.09 6.46
CA ARG A 77 -2.42 -1.92 7.88
C ARG A 77 -0.91 -1.90 8.12
N TRP A 78 -0.50 -1.01 9.01
CA TRP A 78 0.91 -0.86 9.40
C TRP A 78 1.55 -2.19 9.81
N ASN A 79 2.70 -2.50 9.20
CA ASN A 79 3.48 -3.73 9.35
C ASN A 79 2.73 -5.04 9.05
N LYS A 80 1.55 -5.00 8.42
CA LYS A 80 0.84 -6.18 7.92
C LYS A 80 0.89 -6.27 6.42
N GLU A 81 0.21 -5.37 5.71
CA GLU A 81 0.26 -5.32 4.24
C GLU A 81 1.33 -4.33 3.74
N ILE A 82 1.60 -3.29 4.54
CA ILE A 82 2.46 -2.16 4.17
C ILE A 82 3.41 -1.78 5.33
N ALA A 83 4.62 -1.35 5.01
CA ALA A 83 5.60 -0.85 5.97
C ALA A 83 6.40 0.31 5.38
N ASP A 84 7.10 1.06 6.23
CA ASP A 84 7.92 2.18 5.79
C ASP A 84 9.08 1.75 4.90
N TRP A 85 9.56 2.69 4.07
CA TRP A 85 10.62 2.46 3.08
C TRP A 85 11.95 2.01 3.70
N ASN A 86 12.12 2.19 5.02
CA ASN A 86 13.30 1.79 5.79
C ASN A 86 12.91 0.81 6.92
N SER A 87 11.92 -0.03 6.67
CA SER A 87 11.56 -1.11 7.58
C SER A 87 12.65 -2.20 7.57
N GLN A 88 13.10 -2.59 8.76
CA GLN A 88 14.12 -3.63 8.92
C GLN A 88 13.60 -5.01 8.53
N LEU A 89 12.33 -5.32 8.83
CA LEU A 89 11.72 -6.62 8.55
C LEU A 89 10.80 -6.58 7.32
N GLY A 90 10.22 -5.42 7.02
CA GLY A 90 9.10 -5.32 6.09
C GLY A 90 7.76 -5.71 6.75
N PRO A 91 6.67 -5.66 5.98
CA PRO A 91 5.33 -6.03 6.45
C PRO A 91 5.13 -7.57 6.47
N ALA A 92 4.30 -8.06 7.39
CA ALA A 92 4.14 -9.50 7.65
C ALA A 92 3.45 -10.31 6.53
N LEU A 93 2.61 -9.67 5.71
CA LEU A 93 1.81 -10.28 4.65
C LEU A 93 2.33 -9.92 3.26
N ALA A 94 3.54 -9.37 3.15
CA ALA A 94 4.15 -9.01 1.88
C ALA A 94 5.58 -9.53 1.80
N GLU A 95 6.06 -9.71 0.57
CA GLU A 95 7.42 -10.17 0.31
C GLU A 95 8.34 -8.97 0.08
N THR A 96 9.63 -9.15 0.35
CA THR A 96 10.63 -8.16 -0.04
C THR A 96 10.96 -8.34 -1.51
N ALA A 97 10.63 -7.33 -2.32
CA ALA A 97 10.93 -7.35 -3.75
C ALA A 97 12.31 -6.76 -4.04
N TRP A 98 12.74 -5.76 -3.27
CA TRP A 98 14.05 -5.14 -3.45
C TRP A 98 14.60 -4.57 -2.14
N GLN A 99 15.93 -4.59 -2.01
CA GLN A 99 16.66 -3.94 -0.94
C GLN A 99 17.86 -3.18 -1.49
N GLY A 100 18.21 -2.10 -0.81
CA GLY A 100 19.42 -1.34 -1.10
C GLY A 100 19.83 -0.45 0.06
N LYS A 101 20.75 0.47 -0.21
CA LYS A 101 21.17 1.50 0.75
C LYS A 101 21.17 2.85 0.07
N THR A 102 20.79 3.90 0.79
CA THR A 102 21.03 5.27 0.36
C THR A 102 22.54 5.57 0.36
N LYS A 103 22.96 6.67 -0.27
CA LYS A 103 24.35 7.14 -0.21
C LYS A 103 24.85 7.33 1.24
N GLY A 104 23.94 7.70 2.16
CA GLY A 104 24.22 7.84 3.59
C GLY A 104 24.16 6.52 4.39
N GLY A 105 24.01 5.37 3.73
CA GLY A 105 24.04 4.05 4.37
C GLY A 105 22.72 3.58 4.98
N ALA A 106 21.65 4.39 4.92
CA ALA A 106 20.33 3.98 5.39
C ALA A 106 19.77 2.86 4.51
N GLN A 107 19.23 1.81 5.14
CA GLN A 107 18.58 0.71 4.43
C GLN A 107 17.35 1.19 3.66
N ILE A 108 17.13 0.64 2.48
CA ILE A 108 15.90 0.79 1.71
C ILE A 108 15.31 -0.60 1.52
N ARG A 109 13.99 -0.72 1.70
CA ARG A 109 13.23 -1.93 1.46
C ARG A 109 11.96 -1.57 0.71
N LEU A 110 11.74 -2.23 -0.43
CA LEU A 110 10.48 -2.19 -1.16
C LEU A 110 9.81 -3.56 -1.09
N SER A 111 8.51 -3.55 -0.79
CA SER A 111 7.74 -4.77 -0.56
C SER A 111 6.62 -4.92 -1.57
N VAL A 112 6.36 -6.17 -1.95
CA VAL A 112 5.25 -6.54 -2.83
C VAL A 112 4.20 -7.28 -2.03
N PHE A 113 3.02 -6.70 -1.95
CA PHE A 113 1.83 -7.32 -1.38
C PHE A 113 1.01 -7.98 -2.48
N ARG A 114 0.65 -9.26 -2.32
CA ARG A 114 -0.14 -10.03 -3.29
C ARG A 114 -1.57 -10.21 -2.78
N TRP A 115 -2.51 -9.67 -3.51
CA TRP A 115 -3.94 -9.94 -3.32
C TRP A 115 -4.38 -11.08 -4.24
N GLN A 116 -5.01 -12.11 -3.66
CA GLN A 116 -5.65 -13.19 -4.41
C GLN A 116 -7.08 -12.78 -4.77
N ASN A 117 -7.45 -12.90 -6.04
CA ASN A 117 -8.79 -12.56 -6.49
C ASN A 117 -9.76 -13.68 -6.06
N PRO A 118 -10.75 -13.40 -5.19
CA PRO A 118 -11.75 -14.40 -4.82
C PRO A 118 -12.72 -14.74 -5.98
N TYR A 119 -12.71 -13.96 -7.06
CA TYR A 119 -13.60 -14.11 -8.21
C TYR A 119 -12.81 -14.06 -9.54
N PRO A 120 -11.94 -15.05 -9.83
CA PRO A 120 -11.06 -15.03 -11.00
C PRO A 120 -11.80 -15.07 -12.35
N ASP A 121 -13.04 -15.56 -12.36
CA ASP A 121 -13.89 -15.62 -13.55
C ASP A 121 -14.56 -14.28 -13.90
N VAL A 122 -14.50 -13.31 -12.97
CA VAL A 122 -15.02 -11.95 -13.16
C VAL A 122 -13.85 -11.00 -13.39
N ALA A 123 -13.98 -10.12 -14.39
CA ALA A 123 -12.94 -9.16 -14.69
C ALA A 123 -12.83 -8.13 -13.56
N VAL A 124 -11.59 -7.80 -13.17
CA VAL A 124 -11.30 -6.58 -12.42
C VAL A 124 -11.30 -5.45 -13.44
N GLU A 125 -12.18 -4.46 -13.26
CA GLU A 125 -12.26 -3.30 -14.13
C GLU A 125 -11.16 -2.30 -13.79
N SER A 126 -11.11 -1.89 -12.53
CA SER A 126 -10.19 -0.88 -12.05
C SER A 126 -9.93 -1.04 -10.56
N ILE A 127 -8.93 -0.29 -10.07
CA ILE A 127 -8.64 -0.16 -8.66
C ILE A 127 -8.56 1.32 -8.28
N ASP A 128 -9.02 1.65 -7.07
CA ASP A 128 -8.65 2.88 -6.39
C ASP A 128 -7.55 2.58 -5.37
N PHE A 129 -6.61 3.51 -5.24
CA PHE A 129 -5.70 3.56 -4.10
C PHE A 129 -6.11 4.74 -3.22
N VAL A 130 -6.50 4.45 -1.98
CA VAL A 130 -7.16 5.42 -1.08
C VAL A 130 -6.32 5.62 0.18
N SER A 131 -6.14 6.87 0.59
CA SER A 131 -5.48 7.20 1.84
C SER A 131 -6.39 6.88 3.01
N GLY A 132 -5.81 6.33 4.08
CA GLY A 132 -6.48 6.12 5.35
C GLY A 132 -6.53 7.38 6.22
N ALA A 133 -5.95 8.49 5.74
CA ALA A 133 -5.75 9.72 6.53
C ALA A 133 -5.16 9.40 7.91
N ASP A 134 -4.09 8.60 7.95
CA ASP A 134 -3.33 8.29 9.16
C ASP A 134 -2.10 9.21 9.25
N LYS A 135 -1.17 8.93 10.16
CA LYS A 135 0.03 9.72 10.48
C LYS A 135 1.09 9.72 9.37
N VAL A 136 0.98 8.85 8.37
CA VAL A 136 2.01 8.65 7.32
C VAL A 136 1.39 8.52 5.94
N ARG A 137 2.15 8.96 4.93
CA ARG A 137 1.76 8.91 3.52
C ARG A 137 1.98 7.52 2.93
N PRO A 138 0.96 6.85 2.38
CA PRO A 138 1.15 5.60 1.64
C PRO A 138 1.59 5.91 0.20
N VAL A 139 2.42 5.03 -0.37
CA VAL A 139 3.06 5.21 -1.67
C VAL A 139 2.93 3.94 -2.50
N LEU A 140 2.31 4.05 -3.67
CA LEU A 140 2.24 3.00 -4.67
C LEU A 140 3.27 3.28 -5.77
N ILE A 141 4.20 2.35 -5.97
CA ILE A 141 5.28 2.48 -6.97
C ILE A 141 4.89 1.76 -8.26
N ALA A 142 4.34 0.55 -8.15
CA ALA A 142 3.90 -0.23 -9.30
C ALA A 142 2.81 -1.23 -8.90
N ALA A 143 1.99 -1.63 -9.87
CA ALA A 143 1.03 -2.71 -9.72
C ALA A 143 1.05 -3.60 -10.97
N THR A 144 0.78 -4.90 -10.81
CA THR A 144 0.65 -5.85 -11.92
C THR A 144 -0.33 -6.97 -11.57
N GLY A 145 -0.89 -7.64 -12.57
CA GLY A 145 -1.79 -8.78 -12.40
C GLY A 145 -1.25 -10.04 -13.06
N TRP A 146 -1.69 -11.20 -12.59
CA TRP A 146 -1.37 -12.50 -13.22
C TRP A 146 -2.64 -13.32 -13.51
N ARG A 147 -2.52 -14.28 -14.42
CA ARG A 147 -3.62 -15.12 -14.91
C ARG A 147 -3.48 -16.58 -14.49
#